data_AF-A0A645HD41-F1
#
_entry.id   AF-A0A645HD41-F1
#
_cell.length_a   1.000
_cell.length_b   1.000
_cell.length_c   1.000
_cell.angle_alpha   90.00
_cell.angle_beta   90.00
_cell.angle_gamma   90.00
#
_symmetry.space_group_name_H-M   'P 1'
#
loop_
_entity.id
_entity.type
_entity.pdbx_description
1 polymer ?
#
loop_
_entity_poly.entity_id
_entity_poly.type
_entity_poly.pdbx_seq_one_letter_code
_entity_poly.pdbx_strand_id
1 'polypeptide(L)'
;MVAETLWITQTPPQFLADDVDGRVLFLRATERLKAQQEGRSIEQPIGGLGDIVMIDSVKAARERGVLQSKRPFSAFTEHGVIWDDGSAQQVDAVIWCTGFKAALNHLNSLGIIQPDQTIAVHNCRSVQVPNLWLLGYGEWTGAASATLVGVSRTARAVAEDIAVFLA
;
A
#
# COMPACT_ATOMS: atom_id res chain seq x y z
N MET A 1 10.98 3.51 -28.51
CA MET A 1 10.06 4.04 -27.47
C MET A 1 8.65 3.80 -27.98
N VAL A 2 7.70 3.36 -27.14
CA VAL A 2 6.34 3.00 -27.59
C VAL A 2 5.32 4.12 -27.30
N ALA A 3 5.58 4.97 -26.29
CA ALA A 3 4.78 6.15 -25.96
C ALA A 3 5.65 7.19 -25.25
N GLU A 4 5.24 8.45 -25.28
CA GLU A 4 5.70 9.50 -24.37
C GLU A 4 4.91 9.41 -23.06
N THR A 5 5.57 9.54 -21.91
CA THR A 5 4.95 9.25 -20.62
C THR A 5 5.14 10.38 -19.62
N LEU A 6 4.06 10.69 -18.89
CA LEU A 6 4.06 11.54 -17.71
C LEU A 6 3.82 10.68 -16.48
N TRP A 7 4.72 10.74 -15.51
CA TRP A 7 4.49 10.08 -14.23
C TRP A 7 4.00 11.09 -13.19
N ILE A 8 2.78 10.93 -12.72
CA ILE A 8 2.12 11.86 -11.81
C ILE A 8 2.07 11.25 -10.41
N THR A 9 2.59 11.95 -9.39
CA THR A 9 2.63 11.46 -8.00
C THR A 9 2.23 12.52 -6.97
N GLN A 10 1.55 12.07 -5.90
CA GLN A 10 1.15 12.92 -4.77
C GLN A 10 2.30 13.34 -3.86
N THR A 11 3.41 12.62 -3.88
CA THR A 11 4.66 12.98 -3.21
C THR A 11 5.81 12.50 -4.09
N PRO A 12 7.00 13.12 -4.00
CA PRO A 12 8.16 12.63 -4.74
C PRO A 12 8.42 11.14 -4.41
N PRO A 13 8.48 10.25 -5.42
CA PRO A 13 8.66 8.83 -5.20
C PRO A 13 9.98 8.56 -4.49
N GLN A 14 9.95 7.68 -3.49
CA GLN A 14 11.13 7.21 -2.79
C GLN A 14 11.52 5.84 -3.34
N PHE A 15 12.81 5.65 -3.62
CA PHE A 15 13.34 4.40 -4.14
C PHE A 15 14.25 3.76 -3.10
N LEU A 16 14.17 2.43 -2.99
CA LEU A 16 15.15 1.67 -2.23
C LEU A 16 16.49 1.65 -2.98
N ALA A 17 17.56 1.29 -2.26
CA ALA A 17 18.86 1.05 -2.86
C ALA A 17 18.81 -0.12 -3.87
N ASP A 18 19.70 -0.09 -4.86
CA ASP A 18 19.67 -1.02 -5.99
C ASP A 18 19.95 -2.49 -5.61
N ASP A 19 20.68 -2.69 -4.53
CA ASP A 19 21.03 -3.98 -3.95
C ASP A 19 19.96 -4.51 -2.98
N VAL A 20 18.88 -3.76 -2.78
CA VAL A 20 17.79 -4.08 -1.87
C VAL A 20 16.59 -4.61 -2.66
N ASP A 21 16.24 -5.88 -2.45
CA ASP A 21 15.01 -6.46 -2.98
C ASP A 21 13.85 -6.42 -1.96
N GLY A 22 12.66 -6.86 -2.40
CA GLY A 22 11.45 -6.86 -1.56
C GLY A 22 11.55 -7.73 -0.29
N ARG A 23 12.52 -8.65 -0.18
CA ARG A 23 12.74 -9.44 1.04
C ARG A 23 13.27 -8.56 2.17
N VAL A 24 14.06 -7.53 1.85
CA VAL A 24 14.57 -6.58 2.84
C VAL A 24 13.43 -5.75 3.44
N LEU A 25 12.41 -5.40 2.66
CA LEU A 25 11.19 -4.77 3.20
C LEU A 25 10.52 -5.64 4.26
N PHE A 26 10.43 -6.96 4.02
CA PHE A 26 9.88 -7.89 4.99
C PHE A 26 10.75 -8.05 6.24
N LEU A 27 12.07 -8.16 6.08
CA LEU A 27 13.00 -8.25 7.22
C LEU A 27 12.88 -7.01 8.11
N ARG A 28 12.84 -5.81 7.51
CA ARG A 28 12.63 -4.54 8.22
C ARG A 28 11.26 -4.50 8.91
N ALA A 29 10.19 -4.94 8.24
CA ALA A 29 8.86 -5.02 8.86
C ALA A 29 8.83 -6.00 10.05
N THR A 30 9.56 -7.12 9.94
CA THR A 30 9.69 -8.12 11.01
C THR A 30 10.48 -7.58 12.19
N GLU A 31 11.61 -6.92 11.95
CA GLU A 31 12.42 -6.27 13.00
C GLU A 31 11.65 -5.16 13.70
N ARG A 32 10.91 -4.33 12.97
CA ARG A 32 10.04 -3.28 13.56
C ARG A 32 9.05 -3.87 14.55
N LEU A 33 8.38 -4.95 14.17
CA LEU A 33 7.36 -5.57 15.02
C LEU A 33 7.97 -6.26 16.22
N LYS A 34 9.13 -6.89 16.08
CA LYS A 34 9.89 -7.39 17.23
C LYS A 34 10.28 -6.26 18.18
N ALA A 35 10.82 -5.16 17.67
CA ALA A 35 11.20 -4.03 18.52
C ALA A 35 10.00 -3.38 19.22
N GLN A 36 8.86 -3.24 18.54
CA GLN A 36 7.62 -2.75 19.16
C GLN A 36 7.11 -3.70 20.26
N GLN A 37 7.14 -5.01 20.03
CA GLN A 37 6.79 -6.01 21.06
C GLN A 37 7.76 -5.97 22.25
N GLU A 38 9.03 -5.65 22.01
CA GLU A 38 10.08 -5.52 23.02
C GLU A 38 10.15 -4.11 23.65
N GLY A 39 9.24 -3.20 23.30
CA GLY A 39 9.21 -1.83 23.82
C GLY A 39 10.39 -0.95 23.38
N ARG A 40 11.13 -1.35 22.34
CA ARG A 40 12.26 -0.60 21.77
C ARG A 40 11.78 0.25 20.59
N SER A 41 12.21 1.52 20.54
CA SER A 41 12.09 2.32 19.32
C SER A 41 13.31 2.06 18.44
N ILE A 42 13.06 1.76 17.15
CA ILE A 42 14.12 1.74 16.14
C ILE A 42 14.08 3.11 15.45
N GLU A 43 15.23 3.82 15.41
CA GLU A 43 15.37 4.99 14.54
C GLU A 43 15.05 4.60 13.10
N GLN A 44 14.13 5.33 12.46
CA GLN A 44 13.66 5.00 11.11
C GLN A 44 14.85 5.01 10.13
N PRO A 45 15.23 3.88 9.52
CA PRO A 45 15.94 3.96 8.27
C PRO A 45 14.93 4.41 7.21
N ILE A 46 15.37 5.27 6.30
CA ILE A 46 14.64 5.63 5.07
C ILE A 46 14.24 4.31 4.36
N GLY A 47 12.96 4.13 4.02
CA GLY A 47 12.44 2.86 3.49
C GLY A 47 11.17 2.33 4.18
N GLY A 48 9.99 2.78 3.78
CA GLY A 48 8.69 2.20 4.16
C GLY A 48 8.26 1.06 3.23
N LEU A 49 7.16 0.35 3.57
CA LEU A 49 6.53 -0.62 2.66
C LEU A 49 6.03 0.04 1.35
N GLY A 50 5.87 1.37 1.36
CA GLY A 50 5.46 2.18 0.22
C GLY A 50 6.60 2.66 -0.67
N ASP A 51 7.86 2.37 -0.32
CA ASP A 51 9.01 2.75 -1.13
C ASP A 51 9.17 1.80 -2.32
N ILE A 52 9.61 2.33 -3.45
CA ILE A 52 9.67 1.62 -4.72
C ILE A 52 10.94 0.76 -4.76
N VAL A 53 10.75 -0.55 -4.95
CA VAL A 53 11.85 -1.51 -5.12
C VAL A 53 12.47 -1.34 -6.51
N MET A 54 13.80 -1.23 -6.57
CA MET A 54 14.58 -1.11 -7.80
C MET A 54 14.76 -2.47 -8.51
N ILE A 55 13.66 -3.08 -8.96
CA ILE A 55 13.72 -4.24 -9.85
C ILE A 55 14.31 -3.87 -11.22
N ASP A 56 14.75 -4.85 -12.00
CA ASP A 56 15.50 -4.64 -13.25
C ASP A 56 14.78 -3.71 -14.24
N SER A 57 13.45 -3.81 -14.36
CA SER A 57 12.67 -2.93 -15.23
C SER A 57 12.64 -1.47 -14.76
N VAL A 58 12.65 -1.24 -13.45
CA VAL A 58 12.70 0.10 -12.84
C VAL A 58 14.12 0.67 -12.98
N LYS A 59 15.16 -0.14 -12.78
CA LYS A 59 16.56 0.25 -13.03
C LYS A 59 16.75 0.69 -14.48
N ALA A 60 16.26 -0.11 -15.43
CA ALA A 60 16.30 0.25 -16.86
C ALA A 60 15.50 1.52 -17.17
N ALA A 61 14.38 1.78 -16.48
CA ALA A 61 13.64 3.04 -16.63
C ALA A 61 14.43 4.25 -16.09
N ARG A 62 15.14 4.08 -14.97
CA ARG A 62 16.02 5.09 -14.41
C ARG A 62 17.18 5.41 -15.36
N GLU A 63 17.79 4.39 -15.97
CA GLU A 63 18.86 4.56 -16.97
C GLU A 63 18.40 5.34 -18.20
N ARG A 64 17.13 5.19 -18.60
CA ARG A 64 16.51 6.00 -19.67
C ARG A 64 16.14 7.42 -19.25
N GLY A 65 16.27 7.76 -17.97
CA GLY A 65 15.92 9.08 -17.44
C GLY A 65 14.43 9.38 -17.34
N VAL A 66 13.55 8.36 -17.42
CA VAL A 66 12.09 8.55 -17.47
C VAL A 66 11.38 8.50 -16.10
N LEU A 67 12.12 8.31 -15.00
CA LEU A 67 11.58 8.28 -13.64
C LEU A 67 11.45 9.68 -13.01
N GLN A 68 11.06 10.67 -13.82
CA GLN A 68 10.80 12.02 -13.35
C GLN A 68 9.31 12.19 -13.07
N SER A 69 8.96 12.37 -11.80
CA SER A 69 7.56 12.57 -11.40
C SER A 69 7.17 14.05 -11.42
N LYS A 70 5.95 14.35 -11.85
CA LYS A 70 5.29 15.65 -11.65
C LYS A 70 4.21 15.56 -10.56
N ARG A 71 3.87 16.70 -9.97
CA ARG A 71 2.72 16.84 -9.05
C ARG A 71 1.39 16.60 -9.80
N PRO A 72 0.28 16.32 -9.12
CA PRO A 72 -1.03 16.25 -9.77
C PRO A 72 -1.36 17.53 -10.52
N PHE A 73 -1.93 17.39 -11.71
CA PHE A 73 -2.55 18.46 -12.47
C PHE A 73 -3.87 18.90 -11.81
N SER A 74 -4.37 20.09 -12.16
CA SER A 74 -5.54 20.70 -11.51
C SER A 74 -6.87 20.14 -12.04
N ALA A 75 -6.95 19.89 -13.35
CA ALA A 75 -8.16 19.31 -13.97
C ALA A 75 -7.85 18.57 -15.27
N PHE A 76 -8.78 17.68 -15.65
CA PHE A 76 -8.83 17.14 -17.00
C PHE A 76 -9.47 18.15 -17.96
N THR A 77 -9.06 18.08 -19.22
CA THR A 77 -9.74 18.69 -20.36
C THR A 77 -10.26 17.57 -21.27
N GLU A 78 -10.97 17.92 -22.34
CA GLU A 78 -11.50 16.94 -23.29
C GLU A 78 -10.40 16.03 -23.90
N HIS A 79 -9.18 16.54 -24.04
CA HIS A 79 -8.07 15.85 -24.71
C HIS A 79 -6.76 15.85 -23.90
N GLY A 80 -6.82 16.10 -22.58
CA GLY A 80 -5.61 16.25 -21.79
C GLY A 80 -5.83 16.73 -20.37
N VAL A 81 -4.85 17.47 -19.85
CA VAL A 81 -4.84 18.00 -18.48
C VAL A 81 -4.41 19.47 -18.48
N ILE A 82 -4.83 20.21 -17.45
CA ILE A 82 -4.38 21.58 -17.17
C ILE A 82 -3.63 21.62 -15.83
N TRP A 83 -2.51 22.32 -15.81
CA TRP A 83 -1.65 22.50 -14.64
C TRP A 83 -2.03 23.75 -13.83
N ASP A 84 -1.51 23.86 -12.61
CA ASP A 84 -1.81 24.98 -11.72
C ASP A 84 -1.35 26.35 -12.27
N ASP A 85 -0.35 26.35 -13.16
CA ASP A 85 0.12 27.54 -13.87
C ASP A 85 -0.73 27.91 -15.11
N GLY A 86 -1.79 27.14 -15.38
CA GLY A 86 -2.69 27.31 -16.52
C GLY A 86 -2.18 26.69 -17.82
N SER A 87 -0.97 26.11 -17.85
CA SER A 87 -0.50 25.39 -19.03
C SER A 87 -1.30 24.11 -19.26
N ALA A 88 -1.50 23.74 -20.53
CA ALA A 88 -2.22 22.54 -20.92
C ALA A 88 -1.29 21.52 -21.55
N GLN A 89 -1.55 20.23 -21.31
CA GLN A 89 -0.81 19.14 -21.92
C GLN A 89 -1.79 18.08 -22.44
N GLN A 90 -1.67 17.70 -23.71
CA GLN A 90 -2.48 16.64 -24.31
C GLN A 90 -2.12 15.27 -23.70
N VAL A 91 -3.13 14.44 -23.48
CA VAL A 91 -2.99 13.08 -22.93
C VAL A 91 -4.02 12.18 -23.58
N ASP A 92 -3.56 11.19 -24.34
CA ASP A 92 -4.44 10.24 -25.05
C ASP A 92 -4.97 9.13 -24.14
N ALA A 93 -4.18 8.75 -23.12
CA ALA A 93 -4.50 7.64 -22.24
C ALA A 93 -4.00 7.90 -20.82
N VAL A 94 -4.78 7.43 -19.83
CA VAL A 94 -4.44 7.52 -18.41
C VAL A 94 -4.42 6.12 -17.82
N ILE A 95 -3.32 5.78 -17.14
CA ILE A 95 -3.19 4.53 -16.37
C ILE A 95 -3.25 4.89 -14.88
N TRP A 96 -4.31 4.44 -14.22
CA TRP A 96 -4.52 4.70 -12.80
C TRP A 96 -3.78 3.71 -11.92
N CYS A 97 -2.57 4.09 -11.50
CA CYS A 97 -1.77 3.36 -10.52
C CYS A 97 -2.05 3.86 -9.07
N THR A 98 -3.31 4.15 -8.75
CA THR A 98 -3.73 4.86 -7.51
C THR A 98 -4.12 3.93 -6.36
N GLY A 99 -3.78 2.65 -6.46
CA GLY A 99 -4.00 1.65 -5.41
C GLY A 99 -5.42 1.09 -5.39
N PHE A 100 -5.77 0.46 -4.28
CA PHE A 100 -7.02 -0.28 -4.10
C PHE A 100 -7.64 0.00 -2.73
N LYS A 101 -8.96 -0.16 -2.64
CA LYS A 101 -9.68 -0.25 -1.36
C LYS A 101 -10.03 -1.71 -1.05
N ALA A 102 -10.33 -2.01 0.22
CA ALA A 102 -10.72 -3.35 0.62
C ALA A 102 -12.06 -3.76 -0.02
N ALA A 103 -12.12 -4.98 -0.57
CA ALA A 103 -13.30 -5.52 -1.23
C ALA A 103 -14.33 -6.05 -0.20
N LEU A 104 -15.07 -5.13 0.43
CA LEU A 104 -15.96 -5.43 1.56
C LEU A 104 -17.45 -5.46 1.22
N ASN A 105 -17.82 -5.41 -0.07
CA ASN A 105 -19.22 -5.32 -0.49
C ASN A 105 -20.12 -6.45 0.06
N HIS A 106 -19.56 -7.63 0.27
CA HIS A 106 -20.25 -8.78 0.86
C HIS A 106 -20.62 -8.58 2.34
N LEU A 107 -20.07 -7.55 3.01
CA LEU A 107 -20.34 -7.18 4.39
C LEU A 107 -21.23 -5.92 4.51
N ASN A 108 -21.68 -5.33 3.41
CA ASN A 108 -22.48 -4.09 3.41
C ASN A 108 -23.73 -4.20 4.30
N SER A 109 -24.38 -5.36 4.32
CA SER A 109 -25.59 -5.61 5.12
C SER A 109 -25.36 -5.55 6.63
N LEU A 110 -24.11 -5.63 7.10
CA LEU A 110 -23.78 -5.53 8.52
C LEU A 110 -23.73 -4.08 9.01
N GLY A 111 -23.64 -3.09 8.12
CA GLY A 111 -23.59 -1.67 8.50
C GLY A 111 -22.34 -1.22 9.26
N ILE A 112 -21.27 -2.03 9.23
CA ILE A 112 -20.03 -1.80 10.02
C ILE A 112 -18.85 -1.23 9.21
N ILE A 113 -19.03 -1.03 7.90
CA ILE A 113 -18.00 -0.50 7.01
C ILE A 113 -17.88 1.02 7.21
N GLN A 114 -16.65 1.48 7.43
CA GLN A 114 -16.33 2.88 7.67
C GLN A 114 -16.21 3.67 6.36
N PRO A 115 -16.26 5.02 6.40
CA PRO A 115 -16.16 5.86 5.20
C PRO A 115 -14.88 5.67 4.37
N ASP A 116 -13.79 5.22 5.01
CA ASP A 116 -12.51 4.93 4.36
C ASP A 116 -12.44 3.52 3.72
N GLN A 117 -13.55 2.78 3.70
CA GLN A 117 -13.66 1.40 3.21
C GLN A 117 -12.88 0.39 4.06
N THR A 118 -12.79 0.62 5.38
CA THR A 118 -12.25 -0.34 6.34
C THR A 118 -13.33 -0.79 7.34
N ILE A 119 -12.99 -1.73 8.23
CA ILE A 119 -13.81 -2.12 9.38
C ILE A 119 -12.94 -1.99 10.63
N ALA A 120 -13.49 -1.43 11.71
CA ALA A 120 -12.78 -1.35 12.98
C ALA A 120 -12.46 -2.75 13.51
N VAL A 121 -11.17 -3.04 13.71
CA VAL A 121 -10.68 -4.33 14.20
C VAL A 121 -9.75 -4.17 15.41
N HIS A 122 -9.78 -5.16 16.29
CA HIS A 122 -8.76 -5.40 17.30
C HIS A 122 -8.13 -6.78 17.01
N ASN A 123 -6.82 -6.83 16.73
CA ASN A 123 -6.13 -8.07 16.35
C ASN A 123 -6.86 -8.85 15.22
N CYS A 124 -7.23 -8.15 14.14
CA CYS A 124 -7.99 -8.70 13.01
C CYS A 124 -9.45 -9.10 13.31
N ARG A 125 -9.91 -9.03 14.56
CA ARG A 125 -11.30 -9.31 14.94
C ARG A 125 -12.13 -8.04 14.88
N SER A 126 -13.31 -8.10 14.27
CA SER A 126 -14.22 -6.95 14.22
C SER A 126 -14.63 -6.53 15.63
N VAL A 127 -14.60 -5.22 15.88
CA VAL A 127 -15.04 -4.63 17.16
C VAL A 127 -16.56 -4.72 17.33
N GLN A 128 -17.31 -4.62 16.21
CA GLN A 128 -18.77 -4.56 16.24
C GLN A 128 -19.44 -5.93 16.07
N VAL A 129 -18.80 -6.85 15.34
CA VAL A 129 -19.34 -8.19 15.06
C VAL A 129 -18.37 -9.24 15.61
N PRO A 130 -18.57 -9.74 16.84
CA PRO A 130 -17.56 -10.55 17.53
C PRO A 130 -17.18 -11.88 16.86
N ASN A 131 -18.00 -12.39 15.93
CA ASN A 131 -17.75 -13.61 15.17
C ASN A 131 -17.23 -13.33 13.75
N LEU A 132 -16.74 -12.11 13.48
CA LEU A 132 -16.15 -11.71 12.20
C LEU A 132 -14.67 -11.35 12.37
N TRP A 133 -13.82 -11.94 11.53
CA TRP A 133 -12.41 -11.59 11.40
C TRP A 133 -12.08 -11.12 9.99
N LEU A 134 -11.13 -10.19 9.87
CA LEU A 134 -10.68 -9.60 8.62
C LEU A 134 -9.16 -9.76 8.51
N LEU A 135 -8.71 -10.39 7.43
CA LEU A 135 -7.33 -10.83 7.28
C LEU A 135 -6.79 -10.44 5.90
N GLY A 136 -5.59 -9.86 5.86
CA GLY A 136 -4.83 -9.67 4.63
C GLY A 136 -5.26 -8.48 3.77
N TYR A 137 -6.05 -7.55 4.31
CA TYR A 137 -6.52 -6.36 3.58
C TYR A 137 -5.54 -5.18 3.60
N GLY A 138 -4.43 -5.30 4.34
CA GLY A 138 -3.40 -4.27 4.45
C GLY A 138 -3.05 -3.96 5.90
N GLU A 139 -2.31 -2.87 6.11
CA GLU A 139 -1.80 -2.45 7.43
C GLU A 139 -2.88 -2.41 8.52
N TRP A 140 -4.11 -2.01 8.19
CA TRP A 140 -5.23 -1.93 9.14
C TRP A 140 -5.72 -3.30 9.65
N THR A 141 -5.46 -4.38 8.90
CA THR A 141 -5.66 -5.78 9.36
C THR A 141 -4.36 -6.41 9.87
N GLY A 142 -3.36 -5.59 10.18
CA GLY A 142 -2.05 -6.02 10.67
C GLY A 142 -0.93 -5.69 9.68
N ALA A 143 0.22 -5.34 10.25
CA ALA A 143 1.38 -4.88 9.52
C ALA A 143 1.88 -5.92 8.50
N ALA A 144 2.10 -5.46 7.27
CA ALA A 144 2.45 -6.23 6.08
C ALA A 144 1.49 -7.40 5.73
N SER A 145 0.27 -7.42 6.27
CA SER A 145 -0.66 -8.54 6.08
C SER A 145 -1.12 -8.73 4.63
N ALA A 146 -1.10 -7.68 3.79
CA ALA A 146 -1.37 -7.76 2.36
C ALA A 146 -0.15 -8.20 1.53
N THR A 147 0.74 -9.03 2.09
CA THR A 147 1.91 -9.59 1.40
C THR A 147 1.97 -11.09 1.60
N LEU A 148 2.50 -11.82 0.62
CA LEU A 148 2.58 -13.29 0.65
C LEU A 148 3.26 -13.83 1.92
N VAL A 149 4.33 -13.16 2.36
CA VAL A 149 5.07 -13.60 3.56
C VAL A 149 4.42 -13.05 4.83
N GLY A 150 3.99 -11.77 4.83
CA GLY A 150 3.47 -11.10 6.02
C GLY A 150 2.12 -11.62 6.51
N VAL A 151 1.27 -12.13 5.61
CA VAL A 151 -0.07 -12.66 5.96
C VAL A 151 0.00 -13.86 6.91
N SER A 152 1.04 -14.70 6.80
CA SER A 152 1.14 -15.96 7.55
C SER A 152 1.06 -15.77 9.06
N ARG A 153 1.63 -14.67 9.57
CA ARG A 153 1.62 -14.37 11.01
C ARG A 153 0.24 -13.99 11.51
N THR A 154 -0.44 -13.06 10.83
CA THR A 154 -1.79 -12.63 11.22
C THR A 154 -2.79 -13.76 11.03
N ALA A 155 -2.62 -14.58 9.99
CA ALA A 155 -3.45 -15.76 9.74
C ALA A 155 -3.39 -16.76 10.89
N ARG A 156 -2.18 -17.06 11.40
CA ARG A 156 -1.99 -17.96 12.55
C ARG A 156 -2.69 -17.44 13.80
N ALA A 157 -2.48 -16.16 14.14
CA ALA A 157 -3.09 -15.56 15.32
C ALA A 157 -4.63 -15.55 15.23
N VAL A 158 -5.19 -15.25 14.05
CA VAL A 158 -6.64 -15.32 13.80
C VAL A 158 -7.17 -16.74 13.96
N ALA A 159 -6.47 -17.74 13.43
CA ALA A 159 -6.89 -19.14 13.58
C ALA A 159 -6.89 -19.59 15.05
N GLU A 160 -5.87 -19.20 15.83
CA GLU A 160 -5.79 -19.47 17.26
C GLU A 160 -6.93 -18.76 18.04
N ASP A 161 -7.22 -17.49 17.72
CA ASP A 161 -8.33 -16.74 18.36
C ASP A 161 -9.71 -17.33 18.01
N ILE A 162 -9.93 -17.74 16.76
CA ILE A 162 -11.17 -18.41 16.34
C ILE A 162 -11.31 -19.76 17.07
N ALA A 163 -10.24 -20.54 17.21
CA ALA A 163 -10.29 -21.82 17.93
C ALA A 163 -10.69 -21.63 19.40
N VAL A 164 -10.18 -20.58 20.06
CA VAL A 164 -10.59 -20.21 21.43
C VAL A 164 -12.04 -19.73 21.47
N PHE A 165 -12.50 -18.95 20.48
CA PHE A 165 -13.88 -18.46 20.42
C PHE A 165 -14.93 -19.58 20.24
N LEU A 166 -14.55 -20.66 19.55
CA LEU A 166 -15.43 -21.80 19.27
C LEU A 166 -15.41 -22.90 20.34
N ALA A 167 -14.48 -22.83 21.30
CA ALA A 167 -14.38 -23.76 22.42
C ALA A 167 -15.40 -23.46 23.52
#